data_AF-V7EKM1-F1
#
_entry.id   AF-V7EKM1-F1
#
_cell.length_a   1.000
_cell.length_b   1.000
_cell.length_c   1.000
_cell.angle_alpha   90.00
_cell.angle_beta   90.00
_cell.angle_gamma   90.00
#
_symmetry.space_group_name_H-M   'P 1'
#
loop_
_entity.id
_entity.type
_entity.pdbx_description
1 polymer ?
#
loop_
_entity_poly.entity_id
_entity_poly.type
_entity_poly.pdbx_seq_one_letter_code
_entity_poly.pdbx_strand_id
1 'polypeptide(L)'
;MRLFLLLLLATPAMAQETPLATLPPEIAERIAARPDRFADMAVDLIHGHGQGGAIDATAIDRAIALDRAFFRARAIRPFLESDLDADGIPTAAEVTARAATLSAPARTRLMRDWDAADSDGDGSLTPAELRAHAESAAARAVSPEDEGMMRAILAFDSDGDARITTAEIRSATDAMPQG
;
A
#
# COMPACT_ATOMS: atom_id res chain seq x y z
N MET A 1 -62.84 35.58 4.57
CA MET A 1 -61.86 34.93 5.48
C MET A 1 -61.30 33.73 4.74
N ARG A 2 -60.12 33.86 4.13
CA ARG A 2 -59.50 32.82 3.30
C ARG A 2 -58.62 31.93 4.18
N LEU A 3 -58.92 30.63 4.18
CA LEU A 3 -58.20 29.58 4.90
C LEU A 3 -56.90 29.27 4.14
N PHE A 4 -55.75 29.57 4.72
CA PHE A 4 -54.44 29.20 4.16
C PHE A 4 -54.09 27.78 4.61
N LEU A 5 -54.10 26.84 3.67
CA LEU A 5 -53.62 25.48 3.83
C LEU A 5 -52.09 25.53 3.80
N LEU A 6 -51.44 25.28 4.94
CA LEU A 6 -49.98 25.14 5.05
C LEU A 6 -49.58 23.80 4.42
N LEU A 7 -49.07 23.89 3.20
CA LEU A 7 -48.45 22.78 2.48
C LEU A 7 -47.08 22.51 3.12
N LEU A 8 -46.97 21.41 3.88
CA LEU A 8 -45.70 20.90 4.39
C LEU A 8 -44.87 20.40 3.19
N LEU A 9 -43.90 21.19 2.74
CA LEU A 9 -42.87 20.75 1.80
C LEU A 9 -41.89 19.85 2.56
N ALA A 10 -42.12 18.54 2.49
CA ALA A 10 -41.09 17.55 2.79
C ALA A 10 -39.99 17.67 1.73
N THR A 11 -38.85 18.26 2.10
CA THR A 11 -37.64 18.21 1.29
C THR A 11 -37.15 16.76 1.21
N PRO A 12 -36.78 16.25 0.02
CA PRO A 12 -36.23 14.91 -0.09
C PRO A 12 -34.89 14.89 0.66
N ALA A 13 -34.74 13.95 1.59
CA ALA A 13 -33.45 13.60 2.15
C ALA A 13 -32.53 13.25 0.97
N MET A 14 -31.48 14.04 0.76
CA MET A 14 -30.40 13.64 -0.14
C MET A 14 -29.92 12.28 0.35
N ALA A 15 -30.02 11.26 -0.49
CA ALA A 15 -29.38 10.00 -0.23
C ALA A 15 -27.88 10.30 -0.11
N GLN A 16 -27.35 10.34 1.11
CA GLN A 16 -25.91 10.27 1.31
C GLN A 16 -25.50 8.91 0.75
N GLU A 17 -24.89 8.91 -0.43
CA GLU A 17 -24.21 7.73 -0.94
C GLU A 17 -23.21 7.31 0.13
N THR A 18 -23.39 6.11 0.66
CA THR A 18 -22.48 5.56 1.66
C THR A 18 -21.07 5.52 1.07
N PRO A 19 -19.99 5.77 1.85
CA PRO A 19 -18.60 5.71 1.37
C PRO A 19 -18.26 4.46 0.54
N LEU A 20 -18.88 3.32 0.86
CA LEU A 20 -18.68 2.06 0.14
C LEU A 20 -19.24 2.07 -1.30
N ALA A 21 -20.26 2.87 -1.59
CA ALA A 21 -20.90 2.92 -2.90
C ALA A 21 -20.02 3.61 -3.96
N THR A 22 -19.04 4.42 -3.55
CA THR A 22 -18.10 5.10 -4.44
C THR A 22 -16.84 4.27 -4.72
N LEU A 23 -16.69 3.12 -4.06
CA LEU A 23 -15.52 2.24 -4.17
C LEU A 23 -15.74 1.12 -5.19
N PRO A 24 -14.66 0.57 -5.77
CA PRO A 24 -14.75 -0.68 -6.53
C PRO A 24 -15.39 -1.80 -5.68
N PRO A 25 -16.27 -2.64 -6.24
CA PRO A 25 -17.04 -3.63 -5.49
C PRO A 25 -16.17 -4.55 -4.61
N GLU A 26 -15.04 -5.01 -5.14
CA GLU A 26 -14.11 -5.88 -4.43
C GLU A 26 -13.49 -5.22 -3.19
N ILE A 27 -13.21 -3.92 -3.26
CA ILE A 27 -12.68 -3.15 -2.13
C ILE A 27 -13.79 -2.89 -1.11
N ALA A 28 -14.97 -2.49 -1.58
CA ALA A 28 -16.13 -2.25 -0.74
C ALA A 28 -16.54 -3.49 0.05
N GLU A 29 -16.63 -4.66 -0.61
CA GLU A 29 -16.93 -5.95 0.02
C GLU A 29 -15.89 -6.32 1.09
N ARG A 30 -14.61 -6.10 0.80
CA ARG A 30 -13.52 -6.42 1.74
C ARG A 30 -13.54 -5.52 2.98
N ILE A 31 -13.84 -4.23 2.81
CA ILE A 31 -14.03 -3.30 3.93
C ILE A 31 -15.26 -3.71 4.74
N ALA A 32 -16.40 -3.96 4.09
CA ALA A 32 -17.64 -4.36 4.76
C ALA A 32 -17.50 -5.68 5.51
N ALA A 33 -16.69 -6.62 5.02
CA ALA A 33 -16.44 -7.89 5.69
C ALA A 33 -15.61 -7.76 6.98
N ARG A 34 -14.75 -6.73 7.08
CA ARG A 34 -13.85 -6.50 8.23
C ARG A 34 -13.61 -5.01 8.46
N PRO A 35 -14.63 -4.23 8.89
CA PRO A 35 -14.51 -2.79 9.05
C PRO A 35 -13.47 -2.39 10.10
N ASP A 36 -13.33 -3.15 11.20
CA ASP A 36 -12.29 -2.92 12.21
C ASP A 36 -10.87 -3.02 11.64
N ARG A 37 -10.61 -4.00 10.77
CA ARG A 37 -9.29 -4.16 10.13
C ARG A 37 -8.97 -3.02 9.19
N PHE A 38 -9.98 -2.52 8.49
CA PHE A 38 -9.84 -1.33 7.67
C PHE A 38 -9.56 -0.09 8.53
N ALA A 39 -10.28 0.08 9.64
CA ALA A 39 -10.08 1.19 10.56
C ALA A 39 -8.66 1.20 11.15
N ASP A 40 -8.15 0.05 11.62
CA ASP A 40 -6.78 -0.06 12.15
C ASP A 40 -5.74 0.35 11.10
N MET A 41 -5.86 -0.19 9.89
CA MET A 41 -4.95 0.13 8.77
C MET A 41 -5.00 1.62 8.39
N ALA A 42 -6.19 2.22 8.36
CA ALA A 42 -6.35 3.63 8.08
C ALA A 42 -5.76 4.51 9.18
N VAL A 43 -5.94 4.14 10.45
CA VAL A 43 -5.34 4.85 11.60
C VAL A 43 -3.82 4.76 11.56
N ASP A 44 -3.25 3.59 11.27
CA ASP A 44 -1.81 3.42 11.11
C ASP A 44 -1.27 4.31 9.98
N LEU A 45 -1.98 4.39 8.85
CA LEU A 45 -1.59 5.24 7.74
C LEU A 45 -1.66 6.74 8.11
N ILE A 46 -2.73 7.17 8.78
CA ILE A 46 -2.90 8.56 9.24
C ILE A 46 -1.78 8.95 10.22
N HIS A 47 -1.45 8.09 11.18
CA HIS A 47 -0.39 8.38 12.14
C HIS A 47 1.01 8.30 11.52
N GLY A 48 1.23 7.39 10.58
CA GLY A 48 2.53 7.21 9.93
C GLY A 48 2.86 8.27 8.89
N HIS A 49 1.86 8.74 8.14
CA HIS A 49 2.07 9.57 6.94
C HIS A 49 1.23 10.85 6.90
N GLY A 50 0.21 10.97 7.76
CA GLY A 50 -0.63 12.15 7.84
C GLY A 50 0.05 13.34 8.52
N GLN A 51 -0.61 14.49 8.46
CA GLN A 51 -0.23 15.69 9.20
C GLN A 51 -1.42 16.23 9.98
N GLY A 52 -1.17 16.71 11.21
CA GLY A 52 -2.22 17.27 12.06
C GLY A 52 -3.34 16.29 12.42
N GLY A 53 -3.06 14.97 12.44
CA GLY A 53 -4.05 13.94 12.74
C GLY A 53 -4.98 13.58 11.57
N ALA A 54 -4.66 14.04 10.36
CA ALA A 54 -5.39 13.74 9.14
C ALA A 54 -4.45 13.35 8.01
N ILE A 55 -4.95 12.59 7.04
CA ILE A 55 -4.22 12.24 5.82
C ILE A 55 -4.93 12.75 4.58
N ASP A 56 -4.18 13.17 3.57
CA ASP A 56 -4.71 13.57 2.27
C ASP A 56 -4.23 12.61 1.17
N ALA A 57 -4.80 12.75 -0.04
CA ALA A 57 -4.43 11.92 -1.18
C ALA A 57 -2.92 11.97 -1.52
N THR A 58 -2.29 13.13 -1.33
CA THR A 58 -0.85 13.29 -1.62
C THR A 58 0.00 12.52 -0.63
N ALA A 59 -0.38 12.51 0.66
CA ALA A 59 0.28 11.74 1.70
C ALA A 59 0.12 10.23 1.48
N ILE A 60 -1.05 9.76 1.03
CA ILE A 60 -1.27 8.36 0.65
C ILE A 60 -0.38 7.96 -0.53
N ASP A 61 -0.35 8.75 -1.60
CA ASP A 61 0.51 8.48 -2.76
C ASP A 61 2.00 8.44 -2.36
N ARG A 62 2.41 9.32 -1.44
CA ARG A 62 3.76 9.35 -0.90
C ARG A 62 4.06 8.10 -0.05
N ALA A 63 3.11 7.64 0.76
CA ALA A 63 3.25 6.41 1.55
C ALA A 63 3.45 5.19 0.63
N ILE A 64 2.59 5.03 -0.39
CA ILE A 64 2.71 3.97 -1.40
C ILE A 64 4.07 4.02 -2.10
N ALA A 65 4.52 5.21 -2.48
CA ALA A 65 5.82 5.39 -3.13
C ALA A 65 6.99 5.01 -2.22
N LEU A 66 6.91 5.34 -0.92
CA LEU A 66 7.91 4.97 0.09
C LEU A 66 7.94 3.46 0.34
N ASP A 67 6.79 2.80 0.43
CA ASP A 67 6.72 1.34 0.57
C ASP A 67 7.34 0.63 -0.62
N ARG A 68 6.96 1.04 -1.85
CA ARG A 68 7.58 0.52 -3.07
C ARG A 68 9.10 0.74 -3.06
N ALA A 69 9.57 1.91 -2.62
CA ALA A 69 11.00 2.20 -2.50
C ALA A 69 11.69 1.31 -1.47
N PHE A 70 11.07 1.08 -0.31
CA PHE A 70 11.57 0.18 0.72
C PHE A 70 11.74 -1.24 0.19
N PHE A 71 10.73 -1.78 -0.51
CA PHE A 71 10.81 -3.14 -1.06
C PHE A 71 11.84 -3.26 -2.18
N ARG A 72 11.98 -2.26 -3.05
CA ARG A 72 13.08 -2.21 -4.05
C ARG A 72 14.45 -2.28 -3.38
N ALA A 73 14.69 -1.42 -2.38
CA ALA A 73 15.96 -1.38 -1.67
C ALA A 73 16.24 -2.69 -0.93
N ARG A 74 15.22 -3.25 -0.26
CA ARG A 74 15.32 -4.53 0.44
C ARG A 74 15.67 -5.69 -0.49
N ALA A 75 15.14 -5.70 -1.71
CA ALA A 75 15.41 -6.74 -2.70
C ALA A 75 16.85 -6.67 -3.25
N ILE A 76 17.37 -5.47 -3.48
CA ILE A 76 18.73 -5.29 -4.03
C ILE A 76 19.81 -5.48 -2.95
N ARG A 77 19.51 -5.18 -1.68
CA ARG A 77 20.48 -5.19 -0.58
C ARG A 77 21.38 -6.43 -0.51
N PRO A 78 20.88 -7.68 -0.64
CA PRO A 78 21.74 -8.86 -0.58
C PRO A 78 22.81 -8.90 -1.67
N PHE A 79 22.55 -8.33 -2.85
CA PHE A 79 23.52 -8.27 -3.95
C PHE A 79 24.57 -7.19 -3.70
N LEU A 80 24.16 -6.02 -3.20
CA LEU A 80 25.11 -4.97 -2.78
C LEU A 80 26.00 -5.42 -1.61
N GLU A 81 25.50 -6.27 -0.71
CA GLU A 81 26.31 -6.90 0.34
C GLU A 81 27.22 -8.01 -0.20
N SER A 82 26.97 -8.50 -1.42
CA SER A 82 27.80 -9.52 -2.08
C SER A 82 28.90 -8.89 -2.93
N ASP A 83 28.65 -7.72 -3.53
CA ASP A 83 29.60 -6.91 -4.30
C ASP A 83 30.85 -6.57 -3.45
N LEU A 84 31.94 -7.33 -3.66
CA LEU A 84 33.12 -7.29 -2.80
C LEU A 84 34.09 -6.17 -3.19
N ASP A 85 34.12 -5.83 -4.47
CA ASP A 85 34.96 -4.74 -4.99
C ASP A 85 34.20 -3.40 -5.14
N ALA A 86 32.89 -3.42 -4.91
CA ALA A 86 32.00 -2.26 -4.92
C ALA A 86 31.92 -1.56 -6.29
N ASP A 87 32.00 -2.33 -7.37
CA ASP A 87 31.88 -1.83 -8.74
C ASP A 87 30.41 -1.66 -9.20
N GLY A 88 29.46 -2.16 -8.40
CA GLY A 88 28.02 -2.08 -8.67
C GLY A 88 27.49 -3.15 -9.62
N ILE A 89 28.31 -4.16 -9.98
CA ILE A 89 27.97 -5.28 -10.85
C ILE A 89 28.28 -6.60 -10.11
N PRO A 90 27.42 -7.01 -9.15
CA PRO A 90 27.63 -8.24 -8.40
C PRO A 90 27.77 -9.46 -9.32
N THR A 91 28.85 -10.20 -9.18
CA THR A 91 29.14 -11.39 -9.98
C THR A 91 28.74 -12.69 -9.28
N ALA A 92 28.58 -13.77 -10.04
CA ALA A 92 28.28 -15.10 -9.51
C ALA A 92 29.35 -15.57 -8.50
N ALA A 93 30.61 -15.21 -8.73
CA ALA A 93 31.72 -15.55 -7.85
C ALA A 93 31.58 -14.88 -6.47
N GLU A 94 31.24 -13.59 -6.45
CA GLU A 94 31.05 -12.81 -5.24
C GLU A 94 29.81 -13.25 -4.45
N VAL A 95 28.70 -13.47 -5.16
CA VAL A 95 27.46 -13.98 -4.56
C VAL A 95 27.67 -15.37 -3.97
N THR A 96 28.44 -16.24 -4.64
CA THR A 96 28.85 -17.54 -4.10
C THR A 96 29.76 -17.41 -2.88
N ALA A 97 30.72 -16.48 -2.90
CA ALA A 97 31.60 -16.22 -1.76
C ALA A 97 30.81 -15.79 -0.52
N ARG A 98 29.83 -14.88 -0.67
CA ARG A 98 28.93 -14.50 0.42
C ARG A 98 28.02 -15.65 0.85
N ALA A 99 27.47 -16.41 -0.09
CA ALA A 99 26.61 -17.56 0.20
C ALA A 99 27.29 -18.60 1.12
N ALA A 100 28.61 -18.76 1.00
CA ALA A 100 29.40 -19.67 1.83
C ALA A 100 29.44 -19.27 3.33
N THR A 101 29.24 -17.99 3.66
CA THR A 101 29.26 -17.50 5.06
C THR A 101 27.88 -17.55 5.73
N LEU A 102 26.82 -17.76 4.95
CA LEU A 102 25.43 -17.71 5.41
C LEU A 102 24.94 -19.05 5.99
N SER A 103 23.95 -18.97 6.87
CA SER A 103 23.17 -20.14 7.29
C SER A 103 22.45 -20.77 6.09
N ALA A 104 22.12 -22.06 6.15
CA ALA A 104 21.47 -22.75 5.04
C ALA A 104 20.19 -22.04 4.54
N PRO A 105 19.26 -21.57 5.39
CA PRO A 105 18.08 -20.83 4.92
C PRO A 105 18.41 -19.50 4.24
N ALA A 106 19.38 -18.75 4.76
CA ALA A 106 19.78 -17.47 4.19
C ALA A 106 20.50 -17.66 2.85
N ARG A 107 21.37 -18.67 2.75
CA ARG A 107 21.99 -19.09 1.48
C ARG A 107 20.94 -19.48 0.45
N THR A 108 19.98 -20.34 0.80
CA THR A 108 18.92 -20.74 -0.13
C THR A 108 18.09 -19.56 -0.63
N ARG A 109 17.81 -18.58 0.24
CA ARG A 109 17.12 -17.34 -0.18
C ARG A 109 17.98 -16.56 -1.18
N LEU A 110 19.25 -16.31 -0.87
CA LEU A 110 20.17 -15.59 -1.75
C LEU A 110 20.31 -16.25 -3.13
N MET A 111 20.45 -17.58 -3.20
CA MET A 111 20.58 -18.29 -4.47
C MET A 111 19.30 -18.22 -5.31
N ARG A 112 18.12 -18.31 -4.68
CA ARG A 112 16.86 -18.14 -5.41
C ARG A 112 16.67 -16.71 -5.91
N ASP A 113 17.09 -15.73 -5.12
CA ASP A 113 17.03 -14.33 -5.53
C ASP A 113 18.00 -14.08 -6.70
N TRP A 114 19.20 -14.70 -6.68
CA TRP A 114 20.16 -14.70 -7.79
C TRP A 114 19.56 -15.27 -9.07
N ASP A 115 19.03 -16.50 -9.02
CA ASP A 115 18.42 -17.16 -10.18
C ASP A 115 17.26 -16.33 -10.79
N ALA A 116 16.61 -15.49 -9.99
CA ALA A 116 15.55 -14.61 -10.43
C ALA A 116 16.03 -13.23 -10.90
N ALA A 117 17.26 -12.83 -10.54
CA ALA A 117 17.84 -11.54 -10.90
C ALA A 117 18.71 -11.64 -12.17
N ASP A 118 19.53 -12.69 -12.28
CA ASP A 118 20.39 -13.00 -13.43
C ASP A 118 19.52 -13.59 -14.56
N SER A 119 18.92 -12.70 -15.34
CA SER A 119 17.82 -13.03 -16.23
C SER A 119 18.29 -13.61 -17.56
N ASP A 120 19.49 -13.23 -17.99
CA ASP A 120 20.14 -13.75 -19.18
C ASP A 120 21.16 -14.86 -18.88
N GLY A 121 21.50 -15.07 -17.61
CA GLY A 121 22.36 -16.16 -17.15
C GLY A 121 23.83 -15.92 -17.47
N ASP A 122 24.25 -14.67 -17.66
CA ASP A 122 25.64 -14.31 -18.01
C ASP A 122 26.59 -14.34 -16.81
N GLY A 123 26.06 -14.50 -15.60
CA GLY A 123 26.81 -14.62 -14.36
C GLY A 123 27.14 -13.28 -13.69
N SER A 124 26.55 -12.17 -14.13
CA SER A 124 26.73 -10.83 -13.56
C SER A 124 25.37 -10.11 -13.46
N LEU A 125 25.17 -9.32 -12.40
CA LEU A 125 23.94 -8.55 -12.27
C LEU A 125 24.13 -7.12 -12.78
N THR A 126 23.63 -6.85 -13.97
CA THR A 126 23.65 -5.50 -14.53
C THR A 126 22.72 -4.54 -13.75
N PRO A 127 22.93 -3.21 -13.84
CA PRO A 127 21.98 -2.24 -13.25
C PRO A 127 20.54 -2.40 -13.76
N ALA A 128 20.37 -2.88 -14.99
CA ALA A 128 19.05 -3.13 -15.58
C ALA A 128 18.36 -4.33 -14.92
N GLU A 129 19.09 -5.41 -14.66
CA GLU A 129 18.59 -6.61 -13.99
C GLU A 129 18.30 -6.37 -12.52
N LEU A 130 19.21 -5.69 -11.81
CA LEU A 130 18.96 -5.25 -10.44
C LEU A 130 17.69 -4.40 -10.34
N ARG A 131 17.49 -3.47 -11.29
CA ARG A 131 16.27 -2.66 -11.37
C ARG A 131 15.04 -3.52 -11.64
N ALA A 132 15.09 -4.44 -12.61
CA ALA A 132 13.96 -5.30 -12.95
C ALA A 132 13.56 -6.21 -11.78
N HIS A 133 14.55 -6.82 -11.12
CA HIS A 133 14.35 -7.63 -9.92
C HIS A 133 13.70 -6.82 -8.80
N ALA A 134 14.18 -5.60 -8.55
CA ALA A 134 13.65 -4.71 -7.53
C ALA A 134 12.21 -4.29 -7.81
N GLU A 135 11.88 -3.89 -9.05
CA GLU A 135 10.52 -3.51 -9.43
C GLU A 135 9.56 -4.72 -9.30
N SER A 136 10.00 -5.91 -9.69
CA SER A 136 9.23 -7.15 -9.48
C SER A 136 8.99 -7.46 -8.00
N ALA A 137 9.99 -7.25 -7.15
CA ALA A 137 9.84 -7.41 -5.70
C ALA A 137 8.86 -6.39 -5.10
N ALA A 138 8.95 -5.12 -5.52
CA ALA A 138 8.04 -4.07 -5.06
C ALA A 138 6.59 -4.32 -5.52
N ALA A 139 6.38 -4.73 -6.78
CA ALA A 139 5.05 -5.03 -7.31
C ALA A 139 4.39 -6.24 -6.63
N ARG A 140 5.18 -7.23 -6.19
CA ARG A 140 4.67 -8.36 -5.40
C ARG A 140 4.33 -8.00 -3.96
N ALA A 141 5.04 -7.02 -3.39
CA ALA A 141 4.88 -6.61 -2.00
C ALA A 141 3.80 -5.53 -1.80
N VAL A 142 3.62 -4.66 -2.80
CA VAL A 142 2.57 -3.63 -2.85
C VAL A 142 1.72 -3.92 -4.06
N SER A 143 0.65 -4.69 -3.86
CA SER A 143 -0.25 -5.07 -4.96
C SER A 143 -1.20 -3.91 -5.33
N PRO A 144 -1.78 -3.91 -6.54
CA PRO A 144 -2.83 -2.94 -6.90
C PRO A 144 -4.03 -2.97 -5.93
N GLU A 145 -4.32 -4.13 -5.35
CA GLU A 145 -5.38 -4.31 -4.37
C GLU A 145 -5.04 -3.65 -3.01
N ASP A 146 -3.77 -3.70 -2.58
CA ASP A 146 -3.30 -3.00 -1.38
C ASP A 146 -3.36 -1.49 -1.57
N GLU A 147 -2.99 -1.01 -2.76
CA GLU A 147 -3.12 0.39 -3.12
C GLU A 147 -4.57 0.86 -3.18
N GLY A 148 -5.45 0.03 -3.74
CA GLY A 148 -6.88 0.28 -3.72
C GLY A 148 -7.41 0.41 -2.29
N MET A 149 -6.94 -0.44 -1.37
CA MET A 149 -7.31 -0.37 0.04
C MET A 149 -6.83 0.91 0.72
N MET A 150 -5.57 1.29 0.52
CA MET A 150 -5.02 2.53 1.06
C MET A 150 -5.75 3.75 0.50
N ARG A 151 -6.08 3.77 -0.80
CA ARG A 151 -6.83 4.87 -1.41
C ARG A 151 -8.31 4.89 -1.02
N ALA A 152 -8.88 3.77 -0.59
CA ALA A 152 -10.27 3.70 -0.14
C ALA A 152 -10.55 4.61 1.05
N ILE A 153 -9.53 4.94 1.85
CA ILE A 153 -9.60 5.92 2.94
C ILE A 153 -10.19 7.24 2.46
N LEU A 154 -9.91 7.66 1.22
CA LEU A 154 -10.39 8.93 0.66
C LEU A 154 -11.92 9.00 0.52
N ALA A 155 -12.62 7.85 0.44
CA ALA A 155 -14.07 7.83 0.37
C ALA A 155 -14.75 8.17 1.71
N PHE A 156 -13.97 8.23 2.81
CA PHE A 156 -14.45 8.47 4.16
C PHE A 156 -14.30 9.93 4.60
N ASP A 157 -13.98 10.84 3.67
CA ASP A 157 -14.04 12.28 3.87
C ASP A 157 -15.51 12.73 3.99
N SER A 158 -15.95 12.95 5.22
CA SER A 158 -17.37 13.16 5.52
C SER A 158 -17.77 14.64 5.46
N ASP A 159 -16.81 15.54 5.74
CA ASP A 159 -17.03 16.99 5.71
C ASP A 159 -16.55 17.65 4.41
N GLY A 160 -15.85 16.90 3.56
CA GLY A 160 -15.45 17.31 2.22
C GLY A 160 -14.24 18.22 2.20
N ASP A 161 -13.42 18.23 3.26
CA ASP A 161 -12.23 19.09 3.36
C ASP A 161 -10.97 18.49 2.70
N ALA A 162 -11.11 17.30 2.09
CA ALA A 162 -10.05 16.50 1.48
C ALA A 162 -8.98 16.00 2.46
N ARG A 163 -9.29 15.97 3.76
CA ARG A 163 -8.42 15.48 4.82
C ARG A 163 -9.15 14.48 5.70
N ILE A 164 -8.71 13.23 5.64
CA ILE A 164 -9.37 12.15 6.32
C ILE A 164 -8.78 12.01 7.71
N THR A 165 -9.61 12.22 8.72
CA THR A 165 -9.25 12.11 10.13
C THR A 165 -9.54 10.71 10.68
N THR A 166 -8.89 10.36 11.79
CA THR A 166 -9.22 9.11 12.50
C THR A 166 -10.67 9.08 12.99
N ALA A 167 -11.26 10.24 13.28
CA ALA A 167 -12.62 10.35 13.78
C ALA A 167 -13.65 9.99 12.69
N GLU A 168 -13.41 10.40 11.45
CA GLU A 168 -14.28 10.09 10.32
C GLU A 168 -14.23 8.60 9.97
N ILE A 169 -13.02 8.02 9.95
CA ILE A 169 -12.83 6.59 9.75
C ILE A 169 -13.61 5.79 10.80
N ARG A 170 -13.45 6.10 12.09
CA ARG A 170 -14.17 5.40 13.16
C ARG A 170 -15.67 5.60 13.05
N SER A 171 -16.13 6.83 12.87
CA SER A 171 -17.56 7.14 12.77
C SER A 171 -18.24 6.36 11.65
N ALA A 172 -17.57 6.21 10.50
CA ALA A 172 -18.10 5.46 9.38
C ALA A 172 -18.01 3.93 9.56
N THR A 173 -16.92 3.42 10.13
CA THR A 173 -16.73 1.98 10.35
C THR A 173 -17.56 1.43 11.51
N ASP A 174 -17.77 2.21 12.58
CA ASP A 174 -18.65 1.87 13.70
C ASP A 174 -20.13 1.79 13.27
N ALA A 175 -20.50 2.50 12.20
CA ALA A 175 -21.84 2.44 11.61
C ALA A 175 -22.05 1.18 10.74
N MET A 176 -20.99 0.41 10.46
CA MET A 176 -21.07 -0.82 9.66
C MET A 176 -21.44 -2.03 10.53
N PRO A 177 -22.11 -3.05 9.96
CA PRO A 177 -22.32 -4.32 10.64
C PRO A 177 -20.96 -4.96 10.97
N GLN A 178 -20.75 -5.28 12.24
CA GLN A 178 -19.56 -5.99 12.67
C GLN A 178 -19.72 -7.48 12.29
N GLY A 179 -18.79 -7.97 11.46
CA GLY A 179 -18.78 -9.36 10.95
C GLY A 179 -18.37 -10.41 11.97
#